data_AF-A0A377NIN3-F1
#
_entry.id   AF-A0A377NIN3-F1
#
_cell.length_a   1.000
_cell.length_b   1.000
_cell.length_c   1.000
_cell.angle_alpha   90.00
_cell.angle_beta   90.00
_cell.angle_gamma   90.00
#
_symmetry.space_group_name_H-M   'P 1'
#
loop_
_entity.id
_entity.type
_entity.pdbx_description
1 polymer ?
#
loop_
_entity_poly.entity_id
_entity_poly.type
_entity_poly.pdbx_seq_one_letter_code
_entity_poly.pdbx_strand_id
1 'polypeptide(L)'
;MRSSPPFVTESFNKHKAVAEEWQVADGEAFARSRTEKECYDAFQSLEYEVNTLHTANGQTPFVTFGFGLGTSWESRLIQQSILRNRIAGLGKNHKTAVFPKLVFAIREGLNRQPGDANYDIKQLALECASKRMYPDILNYEQVVKVTGSFKTPMGCRSFLGVYEENGEMQHDGRNNIGVISLNLPRIALEAGRDETAFWALLDQRLLLAKKALMTRIARLDGIKARVAPILYMEGACGVRLKADDDIAPIFKNGRASISLGYIGVHEPSTRCMATKLTFSTPSSCARRPSPSLIA
;
A
#
# COMPACT_ATOMS: atom_id res chain seq x y z
N MET A 1 -7.46 8.04 -0.83
CA MET A 1 -8.76 8.65 -1.20
C MET A 1 -8.79 10.14 -0.88
N ARG A 2 -7.94 10.95 -1.51
CA ARG A 2 -8.01 12.42 -1.36
C ARG A 2 -9.09 13.05 -2.25
N SER A 3 -9.52 12.36 -3.31
CA SER A 3 -10.45 12.86 -4.33
C SER A 3 -11.93 12.56 -4.07
N SER A 4 -12.25 11.71 -3.09
CA SER A 4 -13.62 11.29 -2.79
C SER A 4 -14.47 12.29 -1.98
N PRO A 5 -13.93 13.15 -1.09
CA PRO A 5 -14.73 14.07 -0.28
C PRO A 5 -15.74 14.94 -1.03
N PRO A 6 -15.42 15.54 -2.20
CA PRO A 6 -16.38 16.37 -2.93
C PRO A 6 -17.68 15.65 -3.29
N PHE A 7 -17.61 14.35 -3.60
CA PHE A 7 -18.80 13.57 -3.94
C PHE A 7 -19.72 13.34 -2.74
N VAL A 8 -19.16 13.28 -1.52
CA VAL A 8 -19.96 13.20 -0.28
C VAL A 8 -20.69 14.52 -0.05
N THR A 9 -20.05 15.65 -0.34
CA THR A 9 -20.68 16.97 -0.31
C THR A 9 -21.83 17.06 -1.32
N GLU A 10 -21.63 16.57 -2.55
CA GLU A 10 -22.71 16.51 -3.56
C GLU A 10 -23.89 15.62 -3.12
N SER A 11 -23.62 14.44 -2.54
CA SER A 11 -24.67 13.60 -1.97
C SER A 11 -25.43 14.32 -0.85
N PHE A 12 -24.74 15.05 0.02
CA PHE A 12 -25.37 15.85 1.07
C PHE A 12 -26.27 16.94 0.50
N ASN A 13 -25.78 17.71 -0.48
CA ASN A 13 -26.55 18.77 -1.14
C ASN A 13 -27.80 18.20 -1.82
N LYS A 14 -27.66 17.04 -2.47
CA LYS A 14 -28.79 16.32 -3.08
C LYS A 14 -29.84 15.94 -2.04
N HIS A 15 -29.45 15.35 -0.90
CA HIS A 15 -30.41 14.98 0.15
C HIS A 15 -31.02 16.20 0.85
N LYS A 16 -30.29 17.32 0.92
CA LYS A 16 -30.82 18.57 1.43
C LYS A 16 -31.91 19.13 0.52
N ALA A 17 -31.69 19.13 -0.79
CA ALA A 17 -32.71 19.53 -1.77
C ALA A 17 -33.96 18.64 -1.69
N VAL A 18 -33.80 17.33 -1.50
CA VAL A 18 -34.92 16.41 -1.25
C VAL A 18 -35.64 16.74 0.06
N ALA A 19 -34.91 17.05 1.13
CA ALA A 19 -35.54 17.43 2.39
C ALA A 19 -36.39 18.71 2.26
N GLU A 20 -35.92 19.68 1.48
CA GLU A 20 -36.64 20.92 1.18
C GLU A 20 -37.89 20.66 0.33
N GLU A 21 -37.77 19.84 -0.73
CA GLU A 21 -38.89 19.45 -1.60
C GLU A 21 -40.03 18.78 -0.81
N TRP A 22 -39.68 17.88 0.11
CA TRP A 22 -40.63 17.08 0.88
C TRP A 22 -40.97 17.70 2.25
N GLN A 23 -40.51 18.93 2.52
CA GLN A 23 -40.75 19.66 3.77
C GLN A 23 -40.44 18.84 5.03
N VAL A 24 -39.31 18.12 5.00
CA VAL A 24 -38.87 17.31 6.14
C VAL A 24 -38.55 18.24 7.32
N ALA A 25 -39.13 17.95 8.49
CA ALA A 25 -39.07 18.82 9.66
C ALA A 25 -37.65 19.20 10.09
N ASP A 26 -36.71 18.26 10.03
CA ASP A 26 -35.28 18.49 10.24
C ASP A 26 -34.49 18.06 8.99
N GLY A 27 -34.45 18.96 8.01
CA GLY A 27 -33.83 18.67 6.71
C GLY A 27 -32.32 18.45 6.78
N GLU A 28 -31.63 19.09 7.72
CA GLU A 28 -30.19 18.92 7.89
C GLU A 28 -29.85 17.57 8.52
N ALA A 29 -30.56 17.17 9.59
CA ALA A 29 -30.38 15.84 10.17
C ALA A 29 -30.77 14.73 9.20
N PHE A 30 -31.83 14.93 8.41
CA PHE A 30 -32.20 14.03 7.32
C PHE A 30 -31.07 13.90 6.31
N ALA A 31 -30.59 15.02 5.75
CA ALA A 31 -29.54 15.00 4.73
C ALA A 31 -28.26 14.33 5.24
N ARG A 32 -27.89 14.61 6.49
CA ARG A 32 -26.76 13.96 7.16
C ARG A 32 -26.95 12.45 7.27
N SER A 33 -28.08 12.00 7.82
CA SER A 33 -28.37 10.58 8.00
C SER A 33 -28.37 9.81 6.67
N ARG A 34 -29.00 10.38 5.63
CA ARG A 34 -29.01 9.79 4.28
C ARG A 34 -27.63 9.71 3.66
N THR A 35 -26.81 10.76 3.84
CA THR A 35 -25.44 10.78 3.32
C THR A 35 -24.52 9.80 4.04
N GLU A 36 -24.66 9.65 5.36
CA GLU A 36 -23.92 8.67 6.14
C GLU A 36 -24.22 7.24 5.67
N LYS A 37 -25.50 6.93 5.40
CA LYS A 37 -25.91 5.63 4.83
C LYS A 37 -25.39 5.42 3.41
N GLU A 38 -25.55 6.42 2.54
CA GLU A 38 -25.10 6.34 1.15
C GLU A 38 -23.58 6.14 1.05
N CYS A 39 -22.80 6.84 1.88
CA CYS A 39 -21.35 6.67 1.92
C CYS A 39 -20.97 5.26 2.40
N TYR A 40 -21.62 4.75 3.44
CA TYR A 40 -21.41 3.38 3.89
C TYR A 40 -21.71 2.35 2.79
N ASP A 41 -22.83 2.51 2.08
CA ASP A 41 -23.25 1.61 1.00
C ASP A 41 -22.33 1.68 -0.22
N ALA A 42 -21.80 2.85 -0.54
CA ALA A 42 -20.84 3.03 -1.62
C ALA A 42 -19.54 2.26 -1.33
N PHE A 43 -19.02 2.35 -0.10
CA PHE A 43 -17.82 1.59 0.28
C PHE A 43 -18.09 0.10 0.48
N GLN A 44 -19.31 -0.28 0.85
CA GLN A 44 -19.73 -1.67 0.82
C GLN A 44 -19.68 -2.21 -0.61
N SER A 45 -20.34 -1.53 -1.54
CA SER A 45 -20.40 -1.91 -2.95
C SER A 45 -18.99 -2.05 -3.53
N LEU A 46 -18.11 -1.08 -3.25
CA LEU A 46 -16.71 -1.12 -3.67
C LEU A 46 -15.95 -2.32 -3.10
N GLU A 47 -16.14 -2.66 -1.81
CA GLU A 47 -15.51 -3.84 -1.21
C GLU A 47 -16.00 -5.15 -1.85
N TYR A 48 -17.30 -5.24 -2.17
CA TYR A 48 -17.86 -6.41 -2.86
C TYR A 48 -17.41 -6.51 -4.32
N GLU A 49 -17.44 -5.40 -5.07
CA GLU A 49 -17.01 -5.35 -6.47
C GLU A 49 -15.54 -5.75 -6.61
N VAL A 50 -14.67 -5.23 -5.75
CA VAL A 50 -13.25 -5.63 -5.75
C VAL A 50 -13.08 -7.14 -5.57
N ASN A 51 -13.96 -7.81 -4.81
CA ASN A 51 -13.87 -9.24 -4.54
C ASN A 51 -14.71 -10.12 -5.49
N THR A 52 -15.50 -9.54 -6.39
CA THR A 52 -16.35 -10.27 -7.34
C THR A 52 -15.95 -10.06 -8.79
N LEU A 53 -15.31 -8.93 -9.10
CA LEU A 53 -14.73 -8.67 -10.40
C LEU A 53 -13.44 -9.46 -10.59
N HIS A 54 -13.25 -9.95 -11.80
CA HIS A 54 -12.05 -10.66 -12.21
C HIS A 54 -11.30 -9.82 -13.24
N THR A 55 -9.97 -9.79 -13.11
CA THR A 55 -9.13 -9.22 -14.16
C THR A 55 -8.99 -10.19 -15.33
N ALA A 56 -8.41 -9.75 -16.44
CA ALA A 56 -8.26 -10.58 -17.65
C ALA A 56 -7.48 -11.89 -17.43
N ASN A 57 -6.72 -12.01 -16.33
CA ASN A 57 -6.00 -13.24 -15.97
C ASN A 57 -6.82 -14.18 -15.05
N GLY A 58 -8.09 -13.88 -14.80
CA GLY A 58 -8.99 -14.70 -13.98
C GLY A 58 -8.81 -14.53 -12.46
N GLN A 59 -8.05 -13.54 -12.00
CA GLN A 59 -7.85 -13.26 -10.57
C GLN A 59 -8.56 -12.00 -10.11
N THR A 60 -8.93 -11.97 -8.84
CA THR A 60 -9.36 -10.76 -8.12
C THR A 60 -8.31 -9.66 -8.26
N PRO A 61 -8.70 -8.40 -8.53
CA PRO A 61 -7.77 -7.29 -8.67
C PRO A 61 -6.99 -7.03 -7.38
N PHE A 62 -5.68 -6.86 -7.52
CA PHE A 62 -4.78 -6.51 -6.44
C PHE A 62 -4.82 -4.98 -6.25
N VAL A 63 -5.66 -4.52 -5.33
CA VAL A 63 -5.90 -3.10 -5.07
C VAL A 63 -5.61 -2.73 -3.62
N THR A 64 -5.07 -1.53 -3.41
CA THR A 64 -4.73 -0.97 -2.10
C THR A 64 -5.40 0.39 -1.94
N PHE A 65 -6.09 0.61 -0.83
CA PHE A 65 -6.67 1.90 -0.45
C PHE A 65 -5.86 2.56 0.65
N GLY A 66 -5.32 3.74 0.34
CA GLY A 66 -4.62 4.62 1.28
C GLY A 66 -5.53 5.74 1.82
N PHE A 67 -5.61 5.88 3.14
CA PHE A 67 -6.39 6.92 3.83
C PHE A 67 -5.77 7.27 5.20
N GLY A 68 -6.37 8.19 5.96
CA GLY A 68 -5.92 8.54 7.33
C GLY A 68 -5.67 10.03 7.58
N LEU A 69 -5.41 10.80 6.52
CA LEU A 69 -4.95 12.20 6.64
C LEU A 69 -6.06 13.26 6.54
N GLY A 70 -7.27 12.90 6.13
CA GLY A 70 -8.34 13.87 5.91
C GLY A 70 -9.07 14.23 7.20
N THR A 71 -9.32 15.52 7.42
CA THR A 71 -9.95 16.08 8.63
C THR A 71 -11.39 16.54 8.43
N SER A 72 -11.80 16.80 7.19
CA SER A 72 -13.17 17.23 6.89
C SER A 72 -14.18 16.16 7.32
N TRP A 73 -15.44 16.54 7.57
CA TRP A 73 -16.46 15.59 7.98
C TRP A 73 -16.68 14.51 6.92
N GLU A 74 -16.60 14.85 5.63
CA GLU A 74 -16.67 13.92 4.51
C GLU A 74 -15.50 12.94 4.53
N SER A 75 -14.28 13.46 4.73
CA SER A 75 -13.08 12.65 4.81
C SER A 75 -13.13 11.68 5.99
N ARG A 76 -13.65 12.13 7.13
CA ARG A 76 -13.85 11.31 8.33
C ARG A 76 -14.93 10.24 8.08
N LEU A 77 -16.04 10.61 7.44
CA LEU A 77 -17.11 9.68 7.09
C LEU A 77 -16.63 8.59 6.12
N ILE A 78 -15.83 8.94 5.12
CA ILE A 78 -15.18 7.98 4.21
C ILE A 78 -14.31 6.99 4.99
N GLN A 79 -13.44 7.51 5.87
CA GLN A 79 -12.55 6.66 6.68
C GLN A 79 -13.33 5.69 7.57
N GLN A 80 -14.36 6.19 8.25
CA GLN A 80 -15.23 5.36 9.09
C GLN A 80 -15.99 4.31 8.26
N SER A 81 -16.50 4.69 7.08
CA SER A 81 -17.24 3.80 6.19
C SER A 81 -16.39 2.64 5.68
N ILE A 82 -15.14 2.90 5.29
CA ILE A 82 -14.17 1.86 4.89
C ILE A 82 -13.93 0.88 6.05
N LEU A 83 -13.61 1.41 7.23
CA LEU A 83 -13.27 0.59 8.40
C LEU A 83 -14.46 -0.23 8.89
N ARG A 84 -15.66 0.38 8.96
CA ARG A 84 -16.88 -0.31 9.40
C ARG A 84 -17.29 -1.41 8.42
N ASN A 85 -17.15 -1.19 7.11
CA ASN A 85 -17.39 -2.25 6.12
C ASN A 85 -16.43 -3.42 6.31
N ARG A 86 -15.13 -3.13 6.43
CA ARG A 86 -14.12 -4.17 6.68
C ARG A 86 -14.40 -4.96 7.96
N ILE A 87 -14.76 -4.28 9.05
CA ILE A 87 -15.15 -4.91 10.32
C ILE A 87 -16.36 -5.83 10.12
N ALA A 88 -17.40 -5.37 9.42
CA ALA A 88 -18.58 -6.16 9.11
C ALA A 88 -18.23 -7.42 8.32
N GLY A 89 -17.24 -7.34 7.42
CA GLY A 89 -16.72 -8.48 6.67
C GLY A 89 -17.59 -8.87 5.47
N LEU A 90 -17.04 -9.77 4.66
CA LEU A 90 -17.55 -10.05 3.32
C LEU A 90 -18.51 -11.25 3.28
N GLY A 91 -19.66 -11.04 2.65
CA GLY A 91 -20.69 -12.04 2.41
C GLY A 91 -21.43 -12.47 3.68
N LYS A 92 -22.36 -13.42 3.51
CA LYS A 92 -23.21 -13.96 4.60
C LYS A 92 -22.42 -14.48 5.80
N ASN A 93 -21.22 -14.99 5.57
CA ASN A 93 -20.38 -15.56 6.62
C ASN A 93 -19.39 -14.54 7.21
N HIS A 94 -19.51 -13.26 6.84
CA HIS A 94 -18.68 -12.18 7.36
C HIS A 94 -17.18 -12.51 7.30
N LYS A 95 -16.71 -13.04 6.16
CA LYS A 95 -15.32 -13.48 6.00
C LYS A 95 -14.38 -12.29 5.95
N THR A 96 -13.14 -12.48 6.38
CA THR A 96 -12.10 -11.47 6.22
C THR A 96 -11.72 -11.40 4.74
N ALA A 97 -12.01 -10.26 4.11
CA ALA A 97 -11.65 -10.00 2.73
C ALA A 97 -10.11 -9.88 2.58
N VAL A 98 -9.59 -10.39 1.47
CA VAL A 98 -8.15 -10.30 1.15
C VAL A 98 -7.85 -8.95 0.49
N PHE A 99 -8.71 -8.48 -0.40
CA PHE A 99 -8.64 -7.16 -1.04
C PHE A 99 -9.91 -6.34 -0.78
N PRO A 100 -9.89 -5.01 -0.95
CA PRO A 100 -8.70 -4.17 -1.04
C PRO A 100 -7.80 -4.30 0.19
N LYS A 101 -6.48 -4.16 0.00
CA LYS A 101 -5.57 -3.90 1.12
C LYS A 101 -5.89 -2.51 1.67
N LEU A 102 -5.94 -2.35 2.98
CA LEU A 102 -6.13 -1.04 3.61
C LEU A 102 -4.80 -0.56 4.20
N VAL A 103 -4.42 0.69 3.90
CA VAL A 103 -3.25 1.36 4.46
C VAL A 103 -3.69 2.65 5.14
N PHE A 104 -3.58 2.68 6.46
CA PHE A 104 -3.94 3.82 7.30
C PHE A 104 -2.69 4.62 7.66
N ALA A 105 -2.66 5.88 7.22
CA ALA A 105 -1.61 6.82 7.54
C ALA A 105 -1.77 7.36 8.96
N ILE A 106 -0.77 7.15 9.80
CA ILE A 106 -0.69 7.76 11.13
C ILE A 106 0.21 8.99 11.08
N ARG A 107 -0.26 10.11 11.63
CA ARG A 107 0.44 11.39 11.66
C ARG A 107 0.29 12.04 13.03
N GLU A 108 1.39 12.61 13.52
CA GLU A 108 1.39 13.35 14.78
C GLU A 108 0.52 14.62 14.70
N GLY A 109 -0.22 14.90 15.77
CA GLY A 109 -1.18 16.03 15.84
C GLY A 109 -2.46 15.82 15.03
N LEU A 110 -2.72 14.61 14.53
CA LEU A 110 -3.90 14.33 13.72
C LEU A 110 -4.67 13.09 14.17
N ASN A 111 -4.00 11.95 14.33
CA ASN A 111 -4.66 10.69 14.66
C ASN A 111 -3.78 9.78 15.54
N ARG A 112 -2.69 10.29 16.13
CA ARG A 112 -1.69 9.49 16.82
C ARG A 112 -2.00 9.34 18.31
N GLN A 113 -2.50 10.38 18.97
CA GLN A 113 -2.64 10.43 20.44
C GLN A 113 -4.05 10.85 20.88
N PRO A 114 -4.49 10.48 22.11
CA PRO A 114 -5.72 11.02 22.69
C PRO A 114 -5.73 12.55 22.62
N GLY A 115 -6.86 13.12 22.22
CA GLY A 115 -7.01 14.57 21.98
C GLY A 115 -6.81 15.00 20.53
N ASP A 116 -6.16 14.18 19.69
CA ASP A 116 -6.07 14.47 18.26
C ASP A 116 -7.45 14.35 17.56
N ALA A 117 -7.67 15.18 16.54
CA ALA A 117 -8.97 15.30 15.85
C ALA A 117 -9.55 13.98 15.29
N ASN A 118 -8.68 13.07 14.84
CA ASN A 118 -9.04 11.78 14.28
C ASN A 118 -8.59 10.60 15.16
N TYR A 119 -8.37 10.82 16.46
CA TYR A 119 -7.98 9.74 17.37
C TYR A 119 -9.08 8.65 17.48
N ASP A 120 -10.35 9.04 17.40
CA ASP A 120 -11.49 8.13 17.33
C ASP A 120 -11.40 7.18 16.13
N ILE A 121 -10.96 7.68 14.97
CA ILE A 121 -10.76 6.88 13.76
C ILE A 121 -9.56 5.94 13.94
N LYS A 122 -8.50 6.36 14.65
CA LYS A 122 -7.41 5.43 15.01
C LYS A 122 -7.92 4.27 15.87
N GLN A 123 -8.80 4.52 16.85
CA GLN A 123 -9.37 3.44 17.66
C GLN A 123 -10.19 2.46 16.79
N LEU A 124 -10.99 2.98 15.87
CA LEU A 124 -11.72 2.17 14.90
C LEU A 124 -10.78 1.38 13.98
N ALA A 125 -9.65 1.96 13.56
CA ALA A 125 -8.65 1.28 12.76
C ALA A 125 -7.98 0.14 13.53
N LEU A 126 -7.71 0.32 14.83
CA LEU A 126 -7.18 -0.74 15.71
C LEU A 126 -8.18 -1.89 15.90
N GLU A 127 -9.46 -1.57 16.08
CA GLU A 127 -10.53 -2.58 16.12
C GLU A 127 -10.63 -3.35 14.80
N CYS A 128 -10.55 -2.64 13.67
CA CYS A 128 -10.54 -3.26 12.35
C CYS A 128 -9.37 -4.22 12.19
N ALA A 129 -8.14 -3.78 12.53
CA ALA A 129 -6.93 -4.60 12.40
C ALA A 129 -6.99 -5.85 13.29
N SER A 130 -7.47 -5.74 14.53
CA SER A 130 -7.58 -6.89 15.44
C SER A 130 -8.56 -7.96 14.96
N LYS A 131 -9.60 -7.57 14.22
CA LYS A 131 -10.61 -8.49 13.67
C LYS A 131 -10.27 -8.98 12.26
N ARG A 132 -9.56 -8.19 11.47
CA ARG A 132 -9.48 -8.35 10.00
C ARG A 132 -8.07 -8.21 9.41
N MET A 133 -7.03 -8.18 10.25
CA MET A 133 -5.62 -7.93 9.91
C MET A 133 -5.35 -6.49 9.43
N TYR A 134 -6.11 -6.01 8.45
CA TYR A 134 -6.04 -4.65 7.94
C TYR A 134 -6.84 -3.65 8.78
N PRO A 135 -6.44 -2.36 8.82
CA PRO A 135 -5.42 -1.72 7.98
C PRO A 135 -3.96 -1.90 8.45
N ASP A 136 -3.05 -1.97 7.48
CA ASP A 136 -1.62 -1.74 7.73
C ASP A 136 -1.41 -0.27 8.11
N ILE A 137 -0.50 -0.01 9.05
CA ILE A 137 -0.18 1.35 9.49
C ILE A 137 1.03 1.90 8.74
N LEU A 138 0.92 3.14 8.26
CA LEU A 138 1.98 3.86 7.58
C LEU A 138 2.33 5.14 8.35
N ASN A 139 3.54 5.23 8.88
CA ASN A 139 4.00 6.42 9.58
C ASN A 139 4.30 7.56 8.60
N TYR A 140 3.57 8.67 8.72
CA TYR A 140 3.67 9.81 7.83
C TYR A 140 5.08 10.40 7.79
N GLU A 141 5.64 10.70 8.97
CA GLU A 141 6.91 11.40 9.12
C GLU A 141 8.08 10.56 8.56
N GLN A 142 8.08 9.25 8.79
CA GLN A 142 9.11 8.35 8.26
C GLN A 142 9.02 8.21 6.74
N VAL A 143 7.82 8.16 6.17
CA VAL A 143 7.66 8.12 4.70
C VAL A 143 8.18 9.40 4.07
N VAL A 144 7.86 10.56 4.63
CA VAL A 144 8.40 11.85 4.16
C VAL A 144 9.92 11.88 4.30
N LYS A 145 10.47 11.42 5.43
CA LYS A 145 11.92 11.36 5.63
C LYS A 145 12.63 10.50 4.59
N VAL A 146 12.07 9.34 4.24
CA VAL A 146 12.72 8.38 3.32
C VAL A 146 12.51 8.75 1.86
N THR A 147 11.33 9.24 1.49
CA THR A 147 10.94 9.45 0.08
C THR A 147 10.94 10.90 -0.36
N GLY A 148 11.10 11.84 0.59
CA GLY A 148 10.99 13.29 0.38
C GLY A 148 9.54 13.80 0.28
N SER A 149 8.55 12.92 0.33
CA SER A 149 7.13 13.26 0.13
C SER A 149 6.21 12.26 0.82
N PHE A 150 4.89 12.48 0.79
CA PHE A 150 3.94 11.50 1.31
C PHE A 150 2.99 10.98 0.23
N LYS A 151 3.12 9.68 -0.06
CA LYS A 151 2.13 8.90 -0.81
C LYS A 151 2.07 7.47 -0.26
N THR A 152 0.87 6.90 -0.28
CA THR A 152 0.65 5.48 0.02
C THR A 152 1.28 4.60 -1.08
N PRO A 153 1.72 3.37 -0.76
CA PRO A 153 2.45 2.55 -1.72
C PRO A 153 1.59 2.16 -2.94
N MET A 154 2.24 2.04 -4.10
CA MET A 154 1.70 1.35 -5.27
C MET A 154 1.71 -0.16 -5.00
N GLY A 155 0.55 -0.80 -5.15
CA GLY A 155 0.37 -2.21 -4.83
C GLY A 155 0.70 -2.50 -3.37
N CYS A 156 1.60 -3.46 -3.13
CA CYS A 156 1.93 -3.89 -1.77
C CYS A 156 2.77 -2.88 -0.98
N ARG A 157 3.85 -2.36 -1.60
CA ARG A 157 4.92 -1.60 -0.92
C ARG A 157 5.90 -0.83 -1.86
N SER A 158 5.52 -0.55 -3.11
CA SER A 158 6.40 0.24 -4.00
C SER A 158 6.14 1.73 -3.77
N PHE A 159 7.15 2.47 -3.31
CA PHE A 159 7.06 3.89 -3.05
C PHE A 159 7.70 4.70 -4.18
N LEU A 160 7.10 5.87 -4.46
CA LEU A 160 7.64 6.83 -5.39
C LEU A 160 8.54 7.83 -4.64
N GLY A 161 9.64 8.23 -5.27
CA GLY A 161 10.40 9.40 -4.83
C GLY A 161 9.74 10.70 -5.30
N VAL A 162 10.31 11.83 -4.87
CA VAL A 162 9.90 13.17 -5.33
C VAL A 162 9.99 13.26 -6.86
N TYR A 163 8.96 13.84 -7.46
CA TYR A 163 8.94 14.25 -8.86
C TYR A 163 8.05 15.49 -8.93
N GLU A 164 8.56 16.51 -9.60
CA GLU A 164 7.90 17.80 -9.73
C GLU A 164 7.71 18.12 -11.20
N GLU A 165 6.56 18.68 -11.52
CA GLU A 165 6.21 19.16 -12.84
C GLU A 165 5.48 20.49 -12.65
N ASN A 166 5.93 21.54 -13.36
CA ASN A 166 5.40 22.91 -13.24
C ASN A 166 5.39 23.48 -11.80
N GLY A 167 6.39 23.10 -10.99
CA GLY A 167 6.49 23.53 -9.58
C GLY A 167 5.54 22.80 -8.63
N GLU A 168 4.81 21.79 -9.11
CA GLU A 168 3.91 20.97 -8.30
C GLU A 168 4.42 19.54 -8.16
N MET A 169 4.35 19.01 -6.94
CA MET A 169 4.73 17.64 -6.67
C MET A 169 3.67 16.67 -7.18
N GLN A 170 4.07 15.77 -8.08
CA GLN A 170 3.17 14.82 -8.72
C GLN A 170 3.32 13.42 -8.10
N HIS A 171 2.19 12.83 -7.74
CA HIS A 171 2.10 11.47 -7.19
C HIS A 171 1.09 10.60 -7.94
N ASP A 172 -0.13 11.12 -8.11
CA ASP A 172 -1.19 10.40 -8.82
C ASP A 172 -0.86 10.30 -10.31
N GLY A 173 -1.18 9.15 -10.92
CA GLY A 173 -0.83 8.86 -12.31
C GLY A 173 0.61 8.42 -12.59
N ARG A 174 1.49 8.42 -11.58
CA ARG A 174 2.83 7.83 -11.69
C ARG A 174 2.80 6.33 -11.44
N ASN A 175 3.80 5.62 -11.97
CA ASN A 175 3.84 4.17 -11.96
C ASN A 175 5.27 3.61 -11.76
N ASN A 176 5.36 2.28 -11.69
CA ASN A 176 6.62 1.53 -11.71
C ASN A 176 6.70 0.70 -12.99
N ILE A 177 7.87 0.68 -13.64
CA ILE A 177 8.06 0.01 -14.94
C ILE A 177 8.69 -1.38 -14.86
N GLY A 178 8.89 -1.91 -13.64
CA GLY A 178 9.28 -3.29 -13.44
C GLY A 178 10.24 -3.51 -12.28
N VAL A 179 10.42 -4.80 -11.99
CA VAL A 179 11.26 -5.29 -10.90
C VAL A 179 12.20 -6.36 -11.44
N ILE A 180 13.48 -6.30 -11.06
CA ILE A 180 14.45 -7.40 -11.16
C ILE A 180 15.01 -7.62 -9.77
N SER A 181 14.98 -8.85 -9.26
CA SER A 181 15.41 -9.16 -7.89
C SER A 181 16.71 -9.94 -7.87
N LEU A 182 17.63 -9.50 -7.00
CA LEU A 182 18.87 -10.22 -6.69
C LEU A 182 18.63 -11.32 -5.66
N ASN A 183 19.12 -12.52 -5.94
CA ASN A 183 19.16 -13.63 -5.00
C ASN A 183 20.48 -13.56 -4.21
N LEU A 184 20.49 -12.80 -3.11
CA LEU A 184 21.69 -12.63 -2.29
C LEU A 184 22.17 -13.97 -1.67
N PRO A 185 21.31 -14.89 -1.20
CA PRO A 185 21.74 -16.20 -0.73
C PRO A 185 22.53 -16.98 -1.78
N ARG A 186 22.12 -16.91 -3.05
CA ARG A 186 22.85 -17.58 -4.14
C ARG A 186 24.25 -17.01 -4.33
N ILE A 187 24.41 -15.69 -4.25
CA ILE A 187 25.72 -15.03 -4.35
C ILE A 187 26.63 -15.49 -3.20
N ALA A 188 26.12 -15.55 -1.97
CA ALA A 188 26.87 -16.04 -0.81
C ALA A 188 27.27 -17.52 -0.90
N LEU A 189 26.45 -18.36 -1.55
CA LEU A 189 26.79 -19.76 -1.80
C LEU A 189 27.94 -19.88 -2.81
N GLU A 190 27.90 -19.10 -3.90
CA GLU A 190 28.95 -19.08 -4.92
C GLU A 190 30.27 -18.50 -4.39
N ALA A 191 30.19 -17.53 -3.48
CA ALA A 191 31.36 -16.90 -2.85
C ALA A 191 32.11 -17.82 -1.86
N GLY A 192 31.56 -18.97 -1.48
CA GLY A 192 32.32 -19.95 -0.68
C GLY A 192 32.76 -19.49 0.72
N ARG A 193 32.06 -18.51 1.33
CA ARG A 193 32.46 -17.81 2.58
C ARG A 193 33.62 -16.81 2.44
N ASP A 194 34.04 -16.50 1.23
CA ASP A 194 34.97 -15.42 0.95
C ASP A 194 34.18 -14.11 0.76
N GLU A 195 34.40 -13.16 1.66
CA GLU A 195 33.75 -11.86 1.61
C GLU A 195 34.18 -11.03 0.39
N THR A 196 35.46 -11.07 0.04
CA THR A 196 35.98 -10.40 -1.16
C THR A 196 35.34 -10.97 -2.42
N ALA A 197 35.22 -12.29 -2.51
CA ALA A 197 34.53 -12.95 -3.61
C ALA A 197 33.03 -12.61 -3.64
N PHE A 198 32.37 -12.50 -2.48
CA PHE A 198 30.97 -12.11 -2.39
C PHE A 198 30.70 -10.73 -2.99
N TRP A 199 31.50 -9.73 -2.59
CA TRP A 199 31.35 -8.36 -3.11
C TRP A 199 31.65 -8.30 -4.61
N ALA A 200 32.70 -8.99 -5.09
CA ALA A 200 33.02 -9.06 -6.51
C ALA A 200 31.88 -9.72 -7.34
N LEU A 201 31.29 -10.80 -6.85
CA LEU A 201 30.14 -11.44 -7.48
C LEU A 201 28.91 -10.54 -7.45
N LEU A 202 28.65 -9.85 -6.33
CA LEU A 202 27.53 -8.92 -6.21
C LEU A 202 27.64 -7.80 -7.25
N ASP A 203 28.82 -7.20 -7.43
CA ASP A 203 29.05 -6.17 -8.45
C ASP A 203 28.76 -6.68 -9.87
N GLN A 204 29.20 -7.90 -10.20
CA GLN A 204 28.88 -8.53 -11.47
C GLN A 204 27.37 -8.75 -11.66
N ARG A 205 26.67 -9.22 -10.62
CA ARG A 205 25.21 -9.43 -10.66
C ARG A 205 24.45 -8.11 -10.73
N LEU A 206 24.94 -7.04 -10.12
CA LEU A 206 24.36 -5.70 -10.20
C LEU A 206 24.42 -5.14 -11.64
N LEU A 207 25.55 -5.30 -12.33
CA LEU A 207 25.67 -4.91 -13.74
C LEU A 207 24.70 -5.69 -14.63
N LEU A 208 24.57 -6.99 -14.41
CA LEU A 208 23.61 -7.84 -15.12
C LEU A 208 22.16 -7.41 -14.84
N ALA A 209 21.81 -7.14 -13.58
CA ALA A 209 20.47 -6.70 -13.19
C ALA A 209 20.13 -5.35 -13.82
N LYS A 210 21.08 -4.40 -13.84
CA LYS A 210 20.94 -3.13 -14.57
C LYS A 210 20.67 -3.37 -16.05
N LYS A 211 21.44 -4.23 -16.72
CA LYS A 211 21.21 -4.58 -18.14
C LYS A 211 19.82 -5.17 -18.37
N ALA A 212 19.36 -6.07 -17.50
CA ALA A 212 18.04 -6.66 -17.57
C ALA A 212 16.93 -5.62 -17.41
N LEU A 213 17.05 -4.71 -16.44
CA LEU A 213 16.13 -3.60 -16.23
C LEU A 213 16.07 -2.68 -17.45
N MET A 214 17.22 -2.24 -17.96
CA MET A 214 17.30 -1.38 -19.15
C MET A 214 16.71 -2.04 -20.40
N THR A 215 16.87 -3.36 -20.54
CA THR A 215 16.26 -4.12 -21.65
C THR A 215 14.73 -4.05 -21.61
N ARG A 216 14.13 -4.08 -20.41
CA ARG A 216 12.68 -3.91 -20.26
C ARG A 216 12.23 -2.50 -20.61
N ILE A 217 13.00 -1.49 -20.22
CA ILE A 217 12.72 -0.09 -20.54
C ILE A 217 12.75 0.11 -22.06
N ALA A 218 13.79 -0.37 -22.73
CA ALA A 218 13.94 -0.23 -24.19
C ALA A 218 12.79 -0.88 -24.98
N ARG A 219 12.14 -1.91 -24.43
CA ARG A 219 10.94 -2.52 -25.07
C ARG A 219 9.72 -1.60 -25.09
N LEU A 220 9.71 -0.52 -24.30
CA LEU A 220 8.63 0.46 -24.31
C LEU A 220 8.80 1.52 -25.39
N ASP A 221 9.97 1.61 -26.03
CA ASP A 221 10.23 2.56 -27.10
C ASP A 221 9.38 2.23 -28.34
N GLY A 222 8.72 3.25 -28.91
CA GLY A 222 7.81 3.11 -30.06
C GLY A 222 6.45 2.48 -29.78
N ILE A 223 6.18 2.06 -28.53
CA ILE A 223 4.86 1.55 -28.15
C ILE A 223 3.86 2.71 -28.08
N LYS A 224 2.72 2.53 -28.74
CA LYS A 224 1.67 3.55 -28.87
C LYS A 224 0.65 3.51 -27.75
N ALA A 225 0.08 4.66 -27.39
CA ALA A 225 -0.88 4.80 -26.29
C ALA A 225 -2.13 3.91 -26.43
N ARG A 226 -2.55 3.60 -27.67
CA ARG A 226 -3.69 2.70 -27.96
C ARG A 226 -3.56 1.30 -27.35
N VAL A 227 -2.37 0.88 -26.92
CA VAL A 227 -2.17 -0.43 -26.26
C VAL A 227 -2.94 -0.55 -24.94
N ALA A 228 -3.17 0.57 -24.23
CA ALA A 228 -3.95 0.60 -22.99
C ALA A 228 -4.63 1.98 -22.81
N PRO A 229 -5.78 2.21 -23.46
CA PRO A 229 -6.45 3.51 -23.46
C PRO A 229 -6.76 4.04 -22.07
N ILE A 230 -7.23 3.18 -21.15
CA ILE A 230 -7.52 3.58 -19.77
C ILE A 230 -6.29 4.16 -19.05
N LEU A 231 -5.10 3.60 -19.31
CA LEU A 231 -3.86 4.04 -18.71
C LEU A 231 -3.36 5.34 -19.33
N TYR A 232 -3.29 5.38 -20.66
CA TYR A 232 -2.51 6.40 -21.37
C TYR A 232 -3.35 7.52 -21.98
N MET A 233 -4.64 7.29 -22.22
CA MET A 233 -5.54 8.22 -22.92
C MET A 233 -6.61 8.80 -21.99
N GLU A 234 -7.05 8.02 -20.99
CA GLU A 234 -8.16 8.40 -20.10
C GLU A 234 -7.75 8.86 -18.70
N GLY A 235 -6.46 9.15 -18.49
CA GLY A 235 -5.99 9.85 -17.30
C GLY A 235 -5.56 8.97 -16.12
N ALA A 236 -5.62 7.63 -16.20
CA ALA A 236 -5.17 6.80 -15.08
C ALA A 236 -3.65 6.93 -14.82
N CYS A 237 -2.85 7.20 -15.86
CA CYS A 237 -1.44 7.60 -15.71
C CYS A 237 -1.25 9.13 -15.63
N GLY A 238 -2.27 9.91 -15.28
CA GLY A 238 -2.18 11.37 -15.11
C GLY A 238 -1.88 12.14 -16.40
N VAL A 239 -2.06 11.50 -17.56
CA VAL A 239 -1.84 12.05 -18.90
C VAL A 239 -2.98 11.62 -19.82
N ARG A 240 -3.19 12.38 -20.90
CA ARG A 240 -4.16 12.07 -21.96
C ARG A 240 -3.47 12.12 -23.32
N LEU A 241 -2.76 11.05 -23.65
CA LEU A 241 -2.07 10.88 -24.93
C LEU A 241 -3.08 10.60 -26.06
N LYS A 242 -2.71 10.95 -27.29
CA LYS A 242 -3.43 10.49 -28.49
C LYS A 242 -3.07 9.04 -28.79
N ALA A 243 -3.95 8.34 -29.52
CA ALA A 243 -3.80 6.91 -29.83
C ALA A 243 -2.46 6.51 -30.49
N ASP A 244 -1.86 7.43 -31.25
CA ASP A 244 -0.60 7.24 -31.99
C ASP A 244 0.64 7.87 -31.32
N ASP A 245 0.47 8.49 -30.14
CA ASP A 245 1.59 9.00 -29.36
C ASP A 245 2.37 7.85 -28.71
N ASP A 246 3.69 8.02 -28.57
CA ASP A 246 4.56 7.07 -27.87
C ASP A 246 4.37 7.17 -26.35
N ILE A 247 4.35 6.02 -25.66
CA ILE A 247 4.22 5.99 -24.20
C ILE A 247 5.56 6.19 -23.48
N ALA A 248 6.69 5.84 -24.11
CA ALA A 248 8.01 5.89 -23.46
C ALA A 248 8.36 7.24 -22.78
N PRO A 249 8.02 8.42 -23.36
CA PRO A 249 8.31 9.71 -22.73
C PRO A 249 7.73 9.87 -21.32
N ILE A 250 6.54 9.29 -21.03
CA ILE A 250 5.86 9.49 -19.75
C ILE A 250 6.52 8.74 -18.57
N PHE A 251 7.51 7.90 -18.86
CA PHE A 251 8.28 7.15 -17.85
C PHE A 251 9.67 7.72 -17.61
N LYS A 252 10.12 8.68 -18.44
CA LYS A 252 11.48 9.23 -18.37
C LYS A 252 11.62 10.27 -17.25
N ASN A 253 12.86 10.70 -17.02
CA ASN A 253 13.20 11.85 -16.17
C ASN A 253 12.68 11.76 -14.72
N GLY A 254 12.65 10.55 -14.16
CA GLY A 254 12.24 10.32 -12.76
C GLY A 254 10.73 10.23 -12.53
N ARG A 255 9.91 10.36 -13.59
CA ARG A 255 8.45 10.26 -13.46
C ARG A 255 8.01 8.86 -13.05
N ALA A 256 8.52 7.81 -13.70
CA ALA A 256 8.30 6.44 -13.27
C ALA A 256 9.44 5.92 -12.40
N SER A 257 9.12 5.05 -11.44
CA SER A 257 10.14 4.32 -10.70
C SER A 257 10.50 3.00 -11.40
N ILE A 258 11.70 2.51 -11.12
CA ILE A 258 12.15 1.16 -11.52
C ILE A 258 12.78 0.49 -10.30
N SER A 259 12.58 -0.81 -10.15
CA SER A 259 12.95 -1.50 -8.92
C SER A 259 14.05 -2.54 -9.16
N LEU A 260 15.18 -2.32 -8.50
CA LEU A 260 16.14 -3.38 -8.20
C LEU A 260 15.75 -3.97 -6.83
N GLY A 261 15.12 -5.14 -6.86
CA GLY A 261 14.78 -5.89 -5.66
C GLY A 261 15.97 -6.71 -5.15
N TYR A 262 15.85 -7.18 -3.91
CA TYR A 262 16.74 -8.16 -3.33
C TYR A 262 15.95 -9.06 -2.38
N ILE A 263 16.47 -10.25 -2.09
CA ILE A 263 15.91 -11.18 -1.12
C ILE A 263 17.03 -11.86 -0.34
N GLY A 264 16.73 -12.23 0.91
CA GLY A 264 17.58 -13.05 1.76
C GLY A 264 18.84 -12.33 2.21
N VAL A 265 18.69 -11.25 2.99
CA VAL A 265 19.84 -10.52 3.57
C VAL A 265 20.45 -11.30 4.74
N HIS A 266 19.63 -12.06 5.48
CA HIS A 266 20.07 -12.77 6.67
C HIS A 266 21.04 -13.93 6.36
N GLU A 267 20.75 -14.69 5.31
CA GLU A 267 21.48 -15.90 4.94
C GLU A 267 22.93 -15.62 4.48
N PRO A 268 23.22 -14.57 3.68
CA PRO A 268 24.58 -14.11 3.42
C PRO A 268 25.34 -13.70 4.68
N SER A 269 24.72 -12.92 5.57
CA SER A 269 25.36 -12.46 6.81
C SER A 269 25.77 -13.64 7.70
N THR A 270 24.90 -14.64 7.85
CA THR A 270 25.23 -15.85 8.63
C THR A 270 26.31 -16.73 7.99
N ARG A 271 26.55 -16.63 6.67
CA ARG A 271 27.52 -17.47 5.98
C ARG A 271 28.88 -16.80 5.75
N CYS A 272 28.89 -15.51 5.41
CA CYS A 272 30.11 -14.74 5.14
C CYS A 272 30.67 -14.07 6.41
N MET A 273 29.82 -13.64 7.35
CA MET A 273 30.23 -12.93 8.58
C MET A 273 30.18 -13.81 9.85
N ALA A 274 30.08 -15.13 9.72
CA ALA A 274 30.18 -16.04 10.87
C ALA A 274 31.63 -16.12 11.38
N THR A 275 32.08 -15.06 12.03
CA THR A 275 32.98 -15.17 13.17
C THR A 275 32.25 -16.00 14.23
N LYS A 276 32.83 -17.14 14.63
CA LYS A 276 32.39 -18.05 15.70
C LYS A 276 31.30 -17.49 16.64
N LEU A 277 30.03 -17.65 16.27
CA LEU A 277 28.95 -17.70 17.26
C LEU A 277 28.91 -19.14 17.77
N THR A 278 29.89 -19.49 18.60
CA THR A 278 29.79 -20.66 19.47
C THR A 278 28.69 -20.38 20.47
N PHE A 279 27.47 -20.83 20.18
CA PHE A 279 26.53 -21.11 21.25
C PHE A 279 27.17 -22.21 22.09
N SER A 280 27.66 -21.85 23.27
CA SER A 280 28.01 -22.82 24.30
C SER A 280 26.73 -23.56 24.67
N THR A 281 26.58 -24.78 24.17
CA THR A 281 25.65 -25.75 24.76
C THR A 281 26.08 -25.95 26.22
N PRO A 282 25.20 -25.75 27.22
CA PRO A 282 25.50 -26.16 28.58
C PRO A 282 25.52 -27.69 28.60
N SER A 283 26.73 -28.26 28.58
CA SER A 283 26.96 -29.65 28.90
C SER A 283 27.03 -29.80 30.43
N SER A 284 25.89 -30.08 31.06
CA SER A 284 25.82 -30.85 32.32
C SER A 284 24.45 -31.52 32.36
N CYS A 285 24.36 -32.72 31.78
CA CYS A 285 24.51 -33.96 32.53
C CYS A 285 23.44 -34.09 33.62
N ALA A 286 22.38 -34.79 33.22
CA ALA A 286 21.40 -35.42 34.08
C ALA A 286 22.04 -36.02 35.34
N ARG A 287 21.61 -35.55 36.51
CA ARG A 287 21.52 -36.38 37.71
C ARG A 287 20.14 -36.16 38.33
N ARG A 288 19.31 -37.19 38.22
CA ARG A 288 18.13 -37.36 39.09
C ARG A 288 18.62 -37.52 40.53
N PRO A 289 17.94 -36.96 41.54
CA PRO A 289 17.92 -37.56 42.85
C PRO A 289 16.76 -38.57 42.93
N SER A 290 17.07 -39.78 43.39
CA SER A 290 16.10 -40.78 43.83
C SER A 290 15.36 -40.33 45.10
N PRO A 291 14.16 -40.87 45.37
CA PRO A 291 13.31 -40.47 46.48
C PRO A 291 13.66 -41.23 47.75
N SER A 292 13.86 -40.54 48.88
CA SER A 292 13.79 -41.17 50.21
C SER A 292 13.75 -40.15 51.37
N LEU A 293 12.81 -40.41 52.29
CA LEU A 293 12.68 -39.97 53.69
C LEU A 293 12.21 -38.52 53.93
N ILE A 294 10.94 -38.29 54.32
CA ILE A 294 10.37 -38.45 55.68
C ILE A 294 11.11 -37.59 56.71
N ALA A 295 10.67 -36.35 56.89
CA ALA A 295 10.11 -35.77 58.13
C ALA A 295 9.56 -34.37 57.82
#